data_AF-A0A0L8AJB0-F1
#
_entry.id   AF-A0A0L8AJB0-F1
#
_cell.length_a   1.000
_cell.length_b   1.000
_cell.length_c   1.000
_cell.angle_alpha   90.00
_cell.angle_beta   90.00
_cell.angle_gamma   90.00
#
_symmetry.space_group_name_H-M   'P 1'
#
loop_
_entity.id
_entity.type
_entity.pdbx_description
1 polymer ?
#
loop_
_entity_poly.entity_id
_entity_poly.type
_entity_poly.pdbx_seq_one_letter_code
_entity_poly.pdbx_strand_id
1 'polypeptide(L)'
;MEDSYRHKGMRRQLVKVVRSKGIKDERVLDAIGKIPRHFFFENALVEHAYQDKAFPIGAGQTISQPYTVAFQTELLNVKPGDKILEIGTGSGYQSIVLLELGAEVYTIEYQKELYERTRFALPEMGYKANFFFGDGSLGLPRFAPYDKIIVTAGAPTVPDALIDQLKVNGCLVIPVGNTKTQQMLRLTRLEGNKLRKEVFHDFKFVPLLGDDGWKK
;
A
#
# COMPACT_ATOMS: atom_id res chain seq x y z
N MET A 1 20.73 -11.13 4.38
CA MET A 1 20.54 -9.73 3.91
C MET A 1 21.19 -8.81 4.92
N GLU A 2 22.07 -7.89 4.51
CA GLU A 2 22.83 -7.01 5.42
C GLU A 2 22.25 -5.60 5.46
N ASP A 3 21.87 -5.11 6.65
CA ASP A 3 21.46 -3.71 6.87
C ASP A 3 22.59 -2.86 7.48
N SER A 4 23.55 -2.50 6.63
CA SER A 4 24.76 -1.76 7.03
C SER A 4 24.46 -0.34 7.53
N TYR A 5 25.46 0.30 8.17
CA TYR A 5 25.40 1.71 8.54
C TYR A 5 25.14 2.63 7.34
N ARG A 6 25.65 2.26 6.16
CA ARG A 6 25.42 2.98 4.90
C ARG A 6 23.93 2.95 4.52
N HIS A 7 23.31 1.77 4.58
CA HIS A 7 21.88 1.61 4.30
C HIS A 7 21.01 2.43 5.26
N LYS A 8 21.33 2.41 6.56
CA LYS A 8 20.64 3.24 7.56
C LYS A 8 20.82 4.73 7.29
N GLY A 9 22.00 5.18 6.85
CA GLY A 9 22.26 6.55 6.44
C GLY A 9 21.40 7.00 5.26
N MET A 10 21.37 6.22 4.18
CA MET A 10 20.55 6.50 2.99
C MET A 10 19.06 6.54 3.33
N ARG A 11 18.60 5.63 4.19
CA ARG A 11 17.22 5.59 4.64
C ARG A 11 16.81 6.82 5.45
N ARG A 12 17.68 7.30 6.36
CA ARG A 12 17.43 8.57 7.07
C ARG A 12 17.32 9.74 6.10
N GLN A 13 18.12 9.76 5.04
CA GLN A 13 18.02 10.79 4.00
C GLN A 13 16.71 10.68 3.22
N LEU A 14 16.27 9.46 2.87
CA LEU A 14 14.97 9.23 2.25
C LEU A 14 13.82 9.77 3.12
N VAL A 15 13.83 9.48 4.43
CA VAL A 15 12.81 9.99 5.37
C VAL A 15 12.78 11.52 5.40
N LYS A 16 13.94 12.19 5.37
CA LYS A 16 14.01 13.66 5.26
C LYS A 16 13.37 14.18 3.97
N VAL A 17 13.62 13.52 2.84
CA VAL A 17 13.01 13.87 1.54
C VAL A 17 11.50 13.73 1.60
N VAL A 18 11.00 12.59 2.09
CA VAL A 18 9.55 12.33 2.21
C VAL A 18 8.88 13.36 3.13
N ARG A 19 9.52 13.68 4.27
CA ARG A 19 9.07 14.75 5.19
C ARG A 19 9.02 16.12 4.51
N SER A 20 10.06 16.50 3.77
CA SER A 20 10.10 17.80 3.08
C SER A 20 9.01 17.97 2.01
N LYS A 21 8.45 16.86 1.52
CA LYS A 21 7.33 16.85 0.58
C LYS A 21 5.96 16.97 1.25
N GLY A 22 5.92 17.11 2.58
CA GLY A 22 4.71 17.47 3.32
C GLY A 22 4.07 16.34 4.13
N ILE A 23 4.70 15.16 4.24
CA ILE A 23 4.27 14.12 5.18
C ILE A 23 4.58 14.56 6.60
N LYS A 24 3.58 14.50 7.48
CA LYS A 24 3.61 15.02 8.86
C LYS A 24 3.43 13.94 9.93
N ASP A 25 2.85 12.78 9.61
CA ASP A 25 2.69 11.70 10.60
C ASP A 25 4.06 11.07 10.91
N GLU A 26 4.61 11.42 12.07
CA GLU A 26 5.89 10.91 12.57
C GLU A 26 5.91 9.39 12.67
N ARG A 27 4.78 8.74 12.98
CA ARG A 27 4.71 7.27 13.06
C ARG A 27 4.93 6.63 11.69
N VAL A 28 4.40 7.26 10.63
CA VAL A 28 4.60 6.81 9.24
C VAL A 28 6.05 7.02 8.81
N LEU A 29 6.63 8.18 9.13
CA LEU A 29 8.04 8.49 8.84
C LEU A 29 8.99 7.53 9.57
N ASP A 30 8.70 7.21 10.83
CA ASP A 30 9.45 6.25 11.64
C ASP A 30 9.34 4.83 11.07
N ALA A 31 8.14 4.39 10.67
CA ALA A 31 7.95 3.10 10.00
C ALA A 31 8.82 3.00 8.73
N ILE A 32 8.76 4.00 7.85
CA ILE A 32 9.63 4.06 6.65
C ILE A 32 11.12 4.07 7.03
N GLY A 33 11.48 4.73 8.14
CA GLY A 33 12.82 4.76 8.71
C GLY A 33 13.31 3.43 9.31
N LYS A 34 12.43 2.48 9.60
CA LYS A 34 12.80 1.15 10.12
C LYS A 34 12.94 0.09 9.05
N ILE A 35 12.29 0.28 7.90
CA ILE A 35 12.21 -0.75 6.88
C ILE A 35 13.46 -0.73 5.99
N PRO A 36 14.21 -1.85 5.89
CA PRO A 36 15.33 -1.97 4.96
C PRO A 36 14.82 -2.12 3.52
N ARG A 37 14.36 -1.01 2.91
CA ARG A 37 13.79 -1.00 1.55
C ARG A 37 14.71 -1.62 0.47
N HIS A 38 16.02 -1.67 0.69
CA HIS A 38 16.96 -2.35 -0.22
C HIS A 38 16.81 -3.88 -0.24
N PHE A 39 16.11 -4.50 0.73
CA PHE A 39 15.83 -5.94 0.70
C PHE A 39 14.85 -6.33 -0.43
N PHE A 40 14.14 -5.36 -1.02
CA PHE A 40 13.27 -5.58 -2.19
C PHE A 40 14.00 -5.39 -3.54
N PHE A 41 15.33 -5.22 -3.51
CA PHE A 41 16.15 -4.89 -4.67
C PHE A 41 17.30 -5.88 -4.82
N GLU A 42 17.75 -6.08 -6.05
CA GLU A 42 19.03 -6.74 -6.32
C GLU A 42 20.19 -5.89 -5.81
N ASN A 43 21.31 -6.52 -5.44
CA ASN A 43 22.47 -5.84 -4.86
C ASN A 43 23.01 -4.69 -5.74
N ALA A 44 22.97 -4.85 -7.07
CA ALA A 44 23.42 -3.83 -8.02
C ALA A 44 22.53 -2.57 -8.02
N LEU A 45 21.32 -2.65 -7.45
CA LEU A 45 20.30 -1.61 -7.51
C LEU A 45 20.01 -0.97 -6.14
N VAL A 46 20.82 -1.26 -5.11
CA VAL A 46 20.63 -0.78 -3.73
C VAL A 46 20.55 0.75 -3.64
N GLU A 47 21.32 1.48 -4.45
CA GLU A 47 21.26 2.95 -4.49
C GLU A 47 19.87 3.46 -4.90
N HIS A 48 19.16 2.73 -5.76
CA HIS A 48 17.80 3.09 -6.17
C HIS A 48 16.75 2.85 -5.08
N ALA A 49 17.02 1.95 -4.13
CA ALA A 49 16.08 1.63 -3.07
C ALA A 49 15.74 2.82 -2.17
N TYR A 50 16.67 3.78 -2.05
CA TYR A 50 16.53 4.96 -1.21
C TYR A 50 16.31 6.27 -1.98
N GLN A 51 16.00 6.16 -3.27
CA GLN A 51 15.49 7.26 -4.06
C GLN A 51 13.97 7.32 -3.91
N ASP A 52 13.42 8.54 -3.83
CA ASP A 52 11.97 8.72 -3.76
C ASP A 52 11.32 8.55 -5.14
N LYS A 53 11.33 7.32 -5.66
CA LYS A 53 10.76 6.92 -6.95
C LYS A 53 10.19 5.52 -6.91
N ALA A 54 9.25 5.22 -7.80
CA ALA A 54 8.81 3.85 -8.05
C ALA A 54 9.90 3.06 -8.79
N PHE A 55 9.92 1.73 -8.62
CA PHE A 55 10.91 0.88 -9.27
C PHE A 55 10.32 -0.47 -9.72
N PRO A 56 10.73 -1.05 -10.87
CA PRO A 56 10.22 -2.35 -11.30
C PRO A 56 10.52 -3.49 -10.32
N ILE A 57 9.56 -4.41 -10.15
CA ILE A 57 9.70 -5.59 -9.27
C ILE A 57 9.40 -6.92 -9.98
N GLY A 58 9.32 -6.91 -11.31
CA GLY A 58 8.88 -8.05 -12.12
C GLY A 58 7.36 -8.05 -12.38
N ALA A 59 6.90 -8.96 -13.24
CA ALA A 59 5.49 -9.13 -13.63
C ALA A 59 4.78 -7.84 -14.11
N GLY A 60 5.53 -6.90 -14.69
CA GLY A 60 5.01 -5.58 -15.10
C GLY A 60 4.59 -4.66 -13.95
N GLN A 61 4.96 -5.00 -12.70
CA GLN A 61 4.61 -4.23 -11.50
C GLN A 61 5.79 -3.41 -10.98
N THR A 62 5.48 -2.48 -10.08
CA THR A 62 6.48 -1.63 -9.42
C THR A 62 6.31 -1.63 -7.90
N ILE A 63 7.40 -1.49 -7.17
CA ILE A 63 7.35 -1.03 -5.78
C ILE A 63 7.05 0.47 -5.79
N SER A 64 6.01 0.88 -5.07
CA SER A 64 5.55 2.27 -5.02
C SER A 64 6.63 3.22 -4.50
N GLN A 65 6.60 4.45 -5.01
CA GLN A 65 7.41 5.56 -4.51
C GLN A 65 7.22 5.74 -2.98
N PRO A 66 8.30 5.92 -2.20
CA PRO A 66 8.22 6.13 -0.75
C PRO A 66 7.25 7.23 -0.32
N TYR A 67 7.24 8.38 -1.00
CA TYR A 67 6.27 9.45 -0.76
C TYR A 67 4.83 8.98 -0.96
N THR A 68 4.55 8.22 -2.03
CA THR A 68 3.20 7.69 -2.30
C THR A 68 2.74 6.74 -1.19
N VAL A 69 3.61 5.84 -0.74
CA VAL A 69 3.35 4.92 0.39
C VAL A 69 3.07 5.71 1.66
N ALA A 70 3.89 6.71 1.96
CA ALA A 70 3.69 7.58 3.12
C ALA A 70 2.37 8.34 3.05
N PHE A 71 2.05 8.90 1.88
CA PHE A 71 0.85 9.69 1.64
C PHE A 71 -0.42 8.86 1.82
N GLN A 72 -0.49 7.68 1.18
CA GLN A 72 -1.64 6.79 1.36
C GLN A 72 -1.81 6.37 2.82
N THR A 73 -0.70 6.06 3.50
CA THR A 73 -0.72 5.61 4.90
C THR A 73 -1.14 6.72 5.86
N GLU A 74 -0.69 7.96 5.64
CA GLU A 74 -1.10 9.15 6.41
C GLU A 74 -2.60 9.42 6.25
N LEU A 75 -3.13 9.33 5.03
CA LEU A 75 -4.57 9.46 4.77
C LEU A 75 -5.41 8.36 5.44
N LEU A 76 -4.85 7.14 5.50
CA LEU A 76 -5.47 5.99 6.17
C LEU A 76 -5.57 6.24 7.69
N ASN A 77 -4.66 7.02 8.27
CA ASN A 77 -4.60 7.33 9.70
C ASN A 77 -4.65 6.07 10.58
N VAL A 78 -3.72 5.14 10.29
CA VAL A 78 -3.64 3.83 10.95
C VAL A 78 -3.47 3.96 12.45
N LYS A 79 -4.25 3.17 13.18
CA LYS A 79 -4.19 2.96 14.63
C LYS A 79 -3.76 1.52 14.92
N PRO A 80 -2.98 1.29 15.98
CA PRO A 80 -2.68 -0.08 16.42
C PRO A 80 -3.96 -0.88 16.62
N GLY A 81 -3.99 -2.11 16.10
CA GLY A 81 -5.15 -3.00 16.14
C GLY A 81 -6.18 -2.79 15.03
N ASP A 82 -6.00 -1.80 14.14
CA ASP A 82 -6.86 -1.66 12.95
C ASP A 82 -6.77 -2.93 12.08
N LYS A 83 -7.93 -3.47 11.68
CA LYS A 83 -8.01 -4.50 10.66
C LYS A 83 -8.02 -3.87 9.28
N ILE A 84 -6.95 -4.07 8.51
CA ILE A 84 -6.73 -3.40 7.22
C ILE A 84 -6.71 -4.40 6.07
N LEU A 85 -7.47 -4.12 5.01
CA LEU A 85 -7.33 -4.80 3.72
C LEU A 85 -6.46 -3.98 2.78
N GLU A 86 -5.38 -4.57 2.29
CA GLU A 86 -4.54 -4.05 1.22
C GLU A 86 -4.86 -4.79 -0.09
N ILE A 87 -5.16 -4.00 -1.14
CA ILE A 87 -5.37 -4.50 -2.50
C ILE A 87 -4.11 -4.19 -3.32
N GLY A 88 -3.38 -5.23 -3.71
CA GLY A 88 -2.10 -5.13 -4.43
C GLY A 88 -0.92 -5.31 -3.47
N THR A 89 -0.62 -6.55 -3.11
CA THR A 89 0.50 -6.87 -2.20
C THR A 89 1.84 -6.43 -2.81
N GLY A 90 2.03 -6.70 -4.11
CA GLY A 90 3.24 -6.39 -4.86
C GLY A 90 4.50 -6.91 -4.18
N SER A 91 5.39 -6.00 -3.79
CA SER A 91 6.61 -6.31 -3.05
C SER A 91 6.40 -6.58 -1.55
N GLY A 92 5.23 -6.23 -1.00
CA GLY A 92 4.92 -6.26 0.43
C GLY A 92 5.46 -5.05 1.22
N TYR A 93 6.09 -4.07 0.56
CA TYR A 93 6.62 -2.87 1.23
C TYR A 93 5.52 -2.04 1.94
N GLN A 94 4.37 -1.85 1.28
CA GLN A 94 3.23 -1.16 1.90
C GLN A 94 2.63 -2.00 3.05
N SER A 95 2.48 -3.32 2.87
CA SER A 95 2.07 -4.23 3.95
C SER A 95 2.94 -4.07 5.21
N ILE A 96 4.26 -4.02 5.04
CA ILE A 96 5.21 -3.85 6.14
C ILE A 96 5.05 -2.50 6.84
N VAL A 97 4.83 -1.40 6.08
CA VAL A 97 4.54 -0.09 6.68
C VAL A 97 3.29 -0.15 7.57
N LEU A 98 2.24 -0.85 7.13
CA LEU A 98 1.02 -1.02 7.92
C LEU A 98 1.27 -1.87 9.17
N LEU A 99 2.04 -2.96 9.06
CA LEU A 99 2.42 -3.82 10.18
C LEU A 99 3.28 -3.07 11.22
N GLU A 100 4.23 -2.23 10.79
CA GLU A 100 5.03 -1.38 11.68
C GLU A 100 4.19 -0.36 12.46
N LEU A 101 3.01 0.00 11.94
CA LEU A 101 2.03 0.86 12.62
C LEU A 101 1.09 0.07 13.56
N GLY A 102 1.28 -1.25 13.66
CA GLY A 102 0.53 -2.14 14.54
C GLY A 102 -0.81 -2.60 13.99
N ALA A 103 -1.04 -2.51 12.67
CA ALA A 103 -2.27 -3.01 12.06
C ALA A 103 -2.29 -4.54 11.94
N GLU A 104 -3.49 -5.11 11.93
CA GLU A 104 -3.74 -6.47 11.45
C GLU A 104 -3.97 -6.42 9.94
N VAL A 105 -2.99 -6.89 9.16
CA VAL A 105 -3.00 -6.73 7.70
C VAL A 105 -3.51 -7.99 7.00
N TYR A 106 -4.50 -7.79 6.14
CA TYR A 106 -4.97 -8.72 5.12
C TYR A 106 -4.55 -8.15 3.78
N THR A 107 -3.84 -8.91 2.95
CA THR A 107 -3.35 -8.41 1.67
C THR A 107 -3.65 -9.41 0.56
N ILE A 108 -4.18 -8.92 -0.56
CA ILE A 108 -4.51 -9.73 -1.73
C ILE A 108 -3.68 -9.31 -2.94
N GLU A 109 -3.21 -10.29 -3.70
CA GLU A 109 -2.40 -10.08 -4.89
C GLU A 109 -3.00 -10.80 -6.10
N TYR A 110 -3.04 -10.09 -7.23
CA TYR A 110 -3.56 -10.59 -8.50
C TYR A 110 -2.49 -11.36 -9.30
N GLN A 111 -1.22 -10.97 -9.20
CA GLN A 111 -0.09 -11.60 -9.89
C GLN A 111 0.48 -12.76 -9.08
N LYS A 112 0.29 -13.98 -9.58
CA LYS A 112 0.69 -15.22 -8.88
C LYS A 112 2.17 -15.24 -8.49
N GLU A 113 3.06 -14.82 -9.39
CA GLU A 113 4.50 -14.78 -9.13
C GLU A 113 4.86 -13.88 -7.93
N LEU A 114 4.23 -12.69 -7.86
CA LEU A 114 4.44 -11.76 -6.76
C LEU A 114 3.83 -12.27 -5.46
N TYR A 115 2.62 -12.85 -5.52
CA TYR A 115 1.98 -13.47 -4.37
C TYR A 115 2.89 -14.54 -3.74
N GLU A 116 3.37 -15.49 -4.54
CA GLU A 116 4.24 -16.57 -4.07
C GLU A 116 5.54 -16.02 -3.50
N ARG A 117 6.21 -15.10 -4.19
CA ARG A 117 7.46 -14.51 -3.71
C ARG A 117 7.26 -13.79 -2.37
N THR A 118 6.25 -12.95 -2.28
CA THR A 118 6.07 -12.04 -1.14
C THR A 118 5.53 -12.77 0.10
N ARG A 119 4.64 -13.77 -0.05
CA ARG A 119 4.12 -14.54 1.08
C ARG A 119 5.20 -15.36 1.81
N PHE A 120 6.28 -15.71 1.12
CA PHE A 120 7.44 -16.37 1.72
C PHE A 120 8.49 -15.38 2.22
N ALA A 121 8.75 -14.29 1.48
CA ALA A 121 9.80 -13.33 1.84
C ALA A 121 9.49 -12.48 3.08
N LEU A 122 8.25 -12.03 3.26
CA LEU A 122 7.88 -11.17 4.41
C LEU A 122 8.07 -11.86 5.77
N PRO A 123 7.63 -13.12 5.97
CA PRO A 123 7.87 -13.85 7.21
C PRO A 123 9.36 -14.01 7.56
N GLU A 124 10.23 -14.23 6.58
CA GLU A 124 11.69 -14.30 6.78
C GLU A 124 12.28 -12.95 7.25
N MET A 125 11.60 -11.84 6.95
CA MET A 125 11.92 -10.51 7.46
C MET A 125 11.29 -10.22 8.84
N GLY A 126 10.56 -11.16 9.43
CA GLY A 126 9.86 -11.01 10.70
C GLY A 126 8.45 -10.41 10.60
N TYR A 127 7.94 -10.20 9.39
CA TYR A 127 6.62 -9.59 9.17
C TYR A 127 5.59 -10.63 8.78
N LYS A 128 4.46 -10.67 9.51
CA LYS A 128 3.37 -11.62 9.27
C LYS A 128 2.09 -10.87 8.93
N ALA A 129 1.61 -11.06 7.71
CA ALA A 129 0.29 -10.64 7.24
C ALA A 129 -0.55 -11.86 6.87
N ASN A 130 -1.85 -11.66 6.68
CA ASN A 130 -2.74 -12.65 6.09
C ASN A 130 -2.70 -12.49 4.56
N PHE A 131 -2.05 -13.41 3.86
CA PHE A 131 -1.84 -13.35 2.40
C PHE A 131 -2.95 -14.08 1.64
N PHE A 132 -3.43 -13.46 0.56
CA PHE A 132 -4.44 -14.01 -0.34
C PHE A 132 -4.02 -13.83 -1.80
N PHE A 133 -4.39 -14.80 -2.63
CA PHE A 133 -4.23 -14.73 -4.08
C PHE A 133 -5.62 -14.62 -4.72
N GLY A 134 -5.81 -13.64 -5.59
CA GLY A 134 -7.07 -13.49 -6.33
C GLY A 134 -7.37 -12.06 -6.74
N ASP A 135 -8.63 -11.84 -7.11
CA ASP A 135 -9.13 -10.54 -7.54
C ASP A 135 -9.44 -9.63 -6.35
N GLY A 136 -8.56 -8.66 -6.13
CA GLY A 136 -8.72 -7.68 -5.07
C GLY A 136 -9.77 -6.60 -5.34
N SER A 137 -10.27 -6.43 -6.56
CA SER A 137 -11.39 -5.52 -6.82
C SER A 137 -12.68 -5.98 -6.09
N LEU A 138 -12.81 -7.28 -5.84
CA LEU A 138 -13.90 -7.90 -5.08
C LEU A 138 -13.67 -7.91 -3.56
N GLY A 139 -12.49 -7.45 -3.12
CA GLY A 139 -12.05 -7.50 -1.73
C GLY A 139 -11.96 -8.93 -1.17
N LEU A 140 -12.26 -9.09 0.12
CA LEU A 140 -12.21 -10.35 0.85
C LEU A 140 -13.43 -10.47 1.80
N PRO A 141 -14.64 -10.75 1.27
CA PRO A 141 -15.89 -10.68 2.03
C PRO A 141 -15.93 -11.58 3.27
N ARG A 142 -15.25 -12.74 3.21
CA ARG A 142 -15.17 -13.69 4.34
C ARG A 142 -14.52 -13.12 5.60
N PHE A 143 -13.69 -12.09 5.46
CA PHE A 143 -12.97 -11.46 6.56
C PHE A 143 -13.43 -10.03 6.82
N ALA A 144 -14.38 -9.52 6.03
CA ALA A 144 -15.05 -8.26 6.30
C ALA A 144 -15.82 -8.31 7.64
N PRO A 145 -16.08 -7.15 8.28
CA PRO A 145 -15.76 -5.81 7.82
C PRO A 145 -14.35 -5.34 8.26
N TYR A 146 -13.77 -4.41 7.49
CA TYR A 146 -12.46 -3.81 7.74
C TYR A 146 -12.60 -2.42 8.36
N ASP A 147 -11.67 -2.07 9.25
CA ASP A 147 -11.54 -0.70 9.73
C ASP A 147 -11.10 0.22 8.58
N LYS A 148 -10.19 -0.27 7.73
CA LYS A 148 -9.59 0.51 6.66
C LYS A 148 -9.28 -0.37 5.45
N ILE A 149 -9.36 0.21 4.26
CA ILE A 149 -8.97 -0.44 3.01
C ILE A 149 -8.03 0.49 2.26
N ILE A 150 -6.96 -0.06 1.71
CA ILE A 150 -5.99 0.66 0.89
C ILE A 150 -5.78 -0.07 -0.42
N VAL A 151 -5.84 0.66 -1.54
CA VAL A 151 -5.62 0.12 -2.88
C VAL A 151 -4.34 0.71 -3.46
N THR A 152 -3.40 -0.14 -3.84
CA THR A 152 -2.07 0.23 -4.37
C THR A 152 -1.99 0.05 -5.89
N ALA A 153 -3.13 0.07 -6.57
CA ALA A 153 -3.29 0.02 -8.01
C ALA A 153 -4.41 0.99 -8.46
N GLY A 154 -4.26 1.59 -9.64
CA GLY A 154 -5.17 2.59 -10.19
C GLY A 154 -6.45 1.96 -10.71
N ALA A 155 -7.61 2.31 -10.14
CA ALA A 155 -8.92 1.81 -10.54
C ALA A 155 -9.63 2.77 -11.53
N PRO A 156 -10.47 2.26 -12.45
CA PRO A 156 -11.27 3.11 -13.33
C PRO A 156 -12.36 3.86 -12.57
N THR A 157 -12.96 3.19 -11.58
CA THR A 157 -13.97 3.68 -10.65
C THR A 157 -13.69 3.10 -9.26
N VAL A 158 -14.39 3.58 -8.23
CA VAL A 158 -14.33 2.95 -6.90
C VAL A 158 -15.15 1.65 -6.95
N PRO A 159 -14.59 0.47 -6.60
CA PRO A 159 -15.36 -0.77 -6.52
C PRO A 159 -16.35 -0.76 -5.34
N ASP A 160 -17.62 -1.06 -5.61
CA ASP A 160 -18.67 -1.09 -4.57
C ASP A 160 -18.39 -2.19 -3.53
N ALA A 161 -17.84 -3.33 -3.96
CA ALA A 161 -17.45 -4.43 -3.08
C ALA A 161 -16.49 -3.99 -1.96
N LEU A 162 -15.60 -3.03 -2.22
CA LEU A 162 -14.69 -2.50 -1.20
C LEU A 162 -15.41 -1.57 -0.21
N ILE A 163 -16.36 -0.77 -0.68
CA ILE A 163 -17.17 0.07 0.19
C ILE A 163 -18.04 -0.77 1.13
N ASP A 164 -18.67 -1.82 0.59
CA ASP A 164 -19.55 -2.71 1.36
C ASP A 164 -18.82 -3.42 2.50
N GLN A 165 -17.54 -3.69 2.31
CA GLN A 165 -16.66 -4.35 3.28
C GLN A 165 -16.05 -3.41 4.33
N LEU A 166 -16.30 -2.10 4.27
CA LEU A 166 -15.88 -1.16 5.31
C LEU A 166 -16.81 -1.18 6.52
N LYS A 167 -16.26 -1.09 7.73
CA LYS A 167 -17.03 -0.71 8.92
C LYS A 167 -17.60 0.70 8.77
N VAL A 168 -18.67 1.00 9.51
CA VAL A 168 -19.09 2.39 9.73
C VAL A 168 -17.93 3.16 10.38
N ASN A 169 -17.69 4.39 9.93
CA ASN A 169 -16.53 5.24 10.21
C ASN A 169 -15.18 4.71 9.71
N GLY A 170 -15.15 3.55 9.05
CA GLY A 170 -13.98 3.07 8.32
C GLY A 170 -13.74 3.86 7.04
N CYS A 171 -12.53 3.77 6.49
CA CYS A 171 -12.17 4.49 5.27
C CYS A 171 -11.45 3.63 4.21
N LEU A 172 -11.70 3.98 2.95
CA LEU A 172 -11.02 3.46 1.77
C LEU A 172 -10.12 4.55 1.19
N VAL A 173 -8.83 4.24 0.99
CA VAL A 173 -7.89 5.08 0.24
C VAL A 173 -7.57 4.41 -1.10
N ILE A 174 -7.89 5.07 -2.20
CA ILE A 174 -7.83 4.47 -3.54
C ILE A 174 -7.48 5.52 -4.63
N PRO A 175 -6.51 5.23 -5.52
CA PRO A 175 -6.27 6.05 -6.71
C PRO A 175 -7.30 5.71 -7.81
N VAL A 176 -8.07 6.70 -8.26
CA VAL A 176 -9.11 6.53 -9.29
C VAL A 176 -8.90 7.50 -10.45
N GLY A 177 -8.99 7.00 -11.68
CA GLY A 177 -8.86 7.81 -12.88
C GLY A 177 -8.69 6.96 -14.13
N ASN A 178 -8.00 7.50 -15.14
CA ASN A 178 -7.67 6.74 -16.35
C ASN A 178 -6.32 6.04 -16.21
N THR A 179 -5.85 5.33 -17.24
CA THR A 179 -4.57 4.59 -17.21
C THR A 179 -3.33 5.49 -17.19
N LYS A 180 -3.45 6.79 -17.43
CA LYS A 180 -2.32 7.75 -17.44
C LYS A 180 -2.16 8.50 -16.13
N THR A 181 -3.25 8.81 -15.45
CA THR A 181 -3.27 9.59 -14.20
C THR A 181 -4.51 9.28 -13.38
N GLN A 182 -4.33 9.23 -12.05
CA GLN A 182 -5.39 8.96 -11.09
C GLN A 182 -5.36 9.98 -9.96
N GLN A 183 -6.52 10.44 -9.52
CA GLN A 183 -6.64 11.22 -8.30
C GLN A 183 -6.66 10.28 -7.10
N MET A 184 -5.92 10.60 -6.05
CA MET A 184 -6.06 9.86 -4.79
C MET A 184 -7.37 10.26 -4.12
N LEU A 185 -8.19 9.28 -3.76
CA LEU A 185 -9.45 9.47 -3.05
C LEU A 185 -9.37 8.89 -1.64
N ARG A 186 -10.08 9.53 -0.71
CA ARG A 186 -10.44 8.94 0.58
C ARG A 186 -11.95 8.93 0.71
N LEU A 187 -12.53 7.74 0.90
CA LEU A 187 -13.96 7.57 1.15
C LEU A 187 -14.15 7.09 2.58
N THR A 188 -14.94 7.80 3.38
CA THR A 188 -15.32 7.38 4.73
C THR A 188 -16.76 6.88 4.73
N ARG A 189 -16.99 5.65 5.20
CA ARG A 189 -18.35 5.12 5.37
C ARG A 189 -19.00 5.77 6.57
N LEU A 190 -20.15 6.41 6.38
CA LEU A 190 -20.95 7.01 7.45
C LEU A 190 -22.16 6.12 7.75
N GLU A 191 -22.89 6.45 8.82
CA GLU A 191 -24.17 5.81 9.13
C GLU A 191 -25.21 6.02 8.00
N GLY A 192 -26.17 5.10 7.91
CA GLY A 192 -27.24 5.16 6.91
C GLY A 192 -26.74 5.00 5.46
N ASN A 193 -25.65 4.26 5.24
CA ASN A 193 -25.03 4.02 3.92
C ASN A 193 -24.59 5.29 3.18
N LYS A 194 -24.32 6.38 3.91
CA LYS A 194 -23.76 7.60 3.33
C LYS A 194 -22.24 7.48 3.19
N LEU A 195 -21.67 8.17 2.22
CA LEU A 195 -20.22 8.25 2.00
C LEU A 195 -19.77 9.70 2.06
N ARG A 196 -18.72 9.98 2.83
CA ARG A 196 -17.95 11.22 2.68
C ARG A 196 -16.78 10.95 1.74
N LYS A 197 -16.68 11.72 0.66
CA LYS A 197 -15.61 11.63 -0.32
C LYS A 197 -14.68 12.84 -0.21
N GLU A 198 -13.39 12.58 -0.18
CA GLU A 198 -12.33 13.59 -0.24
C GLU A 198 -11.42 13.26 -1.44
N VAL A 199 -11.02 14.29 -2.17
CA VAL A 199 -10.22 14.19 -3.40
C VAL A 199 -8.89 14.90 -3.18
N PHE A 200 -7.80 14.25 -3.57
CA PHE A 200 -6.44 14.75 -3.41
C PHE A 200 -5.71 14.78 -4.77
N HIS A 201 -4.43 15.14 -4.73
CA HIS A 201 -3.52 15.29 -5.86
C HIS A 201 -3.45 14.04 -6.77
N ASP A 202 -2.90 14.25 -7.96
CA ASP A 202 -2.72 13.21 -8.97
C ASP A 202 -1.51 12.31 -8.67
N PHE A 203 -1.67 11.03 -8.99
CA PHE A 203 -0.67 9.99 -8.91
C PHE A 203 -0.68 9.13 -10.19
N LYS A 204 0.30 8.24 -10.28
CA LYS A 204 0.39 7.22 -11.32
C LYS A 204 0.61 5.86 -10.68
N PHE A 205 -0.35 4.97 -10.90
CA PHE A 205 -0.33 3.59 -10.45
C PHE A 205 -0.48 2.64 -11.63
N VAL A 206 0.02 1.42 -11.46
CA VAL A 206 -0.31 0.27 -12.31
C VAL A 206 -1.82 -0.01 -12.24
N PRO A 207 -2.45 -0.53 -13.31
CA PRO A 207 -3.90 -0.72 -13.32
C PRO A 207 -4.36 -1.81 -12.33
N LEU A 208 -5.43 -1.54 -11.59
CA LEU A 208 -6.16 -2.56 -10.83
C LEU A 208 -6.91 -3.45 -11.81
N LEU A 209 -6.39 -4.65 -12.08
CA LEU A 209 -7.09 -5.65 -12.90
C LEU A 209 -8.13 -6.39 -12.06
N GLY A 210 -9.28 -6.68 -12.65
CA GLY A 210 -10.31 -7.47 -11.99
C GLY A 210 -11.72 -7.25 -12.52
N ASP A 211 -12.68 -7.90 -11.89
CA ASP A 211 -14.09 -7.85 -12.22
C ASP A 211 -14.68 -6.45 -12.03
N ASP A 212 -14.36 -5.80 -10.91
CA ASP A 212 -14.71 -4.40 -10.65
C ASP A 212 -13.51 -3.46 -10.92
N GLY A 213 -12.54 -3.93 -11.69
CA GLY A 213 -11.35 -3.20 -12.12
C GLY A 213 -11.29 -2.99 -13.62
N TRP A 214 -10.07 -2.79 -14.13
CA TRP A 214 -9.81 -2.79 -15.57
C TRP A 214 -9.92 -4.23 -16.12
N LYS A 215 -10.64 -4.37 -17.23
CA LYS A 215 -10.65 -5.61 -18.01
C LYS A 215 -9.33 -5.74 -18.79
N LYS A 216 -8.85 -6.97 -18.93
CA LYS A 216 -7.72 -7.30 -19.81
C LYS A 216 -8.07 -7.08 -21.27
#